data_AF-A0A2D8N9P2-F1
#
_entry.id   AF-A0A2D8N9P2-F1
#
_cell.length_a   1.000
_cell.length_b   1.000
_cell.length_c   1.000
_cell.angle_alpha   90.00
_cell.angle_beta   90.00
_cell.angle_gamma   90.00
#
_symmetry.space_group_name_H-M   'P 1'
#
loop_
_entity.id
_entity.type
_entity.pdbx_description
1 polymer ?
#
loop_
_entity_poly.entity_id
_entity_poly.type
_entity_poly.pdbx_seq_one_letter_code
_entity_poly.pdbx_strand_id
1 'polypeptide(L)'
;MSDNLVEVLKVELKKFYFKNFRRRGKSLKTLELIKECYNDQFDFYLSEVNNIIKKSIDSKDEKLVMKLLYDFKKNEGCNKKIMSFIINELVVENKLEFLEIPNNHSLFEFEEE
;
A
#
# COMPACT_ATOMS: atom_id res chain seq x y z
N MET A 1 12.94 3.53 -0.61
CA MET A 1 11.68 3.70 0.13
C MET A 1 11.98 4.45 1.40
N SER A 2 11.30 5.58 1.59
CA SER A 2 11.45 6.46 2.73
C SER A 2 10.88 5.85 4.02
N ASP A 3 11.45 6.25 5.16
CA ASP A 3 10.95 5.85 6.48
C ASP A 3 9.49 6.29 6.69
N ASN A 4 9.11 7.42 6.10
CA ASN A 4 7.75 7.93 6.13
C ASN A 4 6.77 6.99 5.41
N LEU A 5 7.14 6.47 4.23
CA LEU A 5 6.31 5.49 3.52
C LEU A 5 6.16 4.21 4.36
N VAL A 6 7.25 3.70 4.93
CA VAL A 6 7.22 2.50 5.79
C VAL A 6 6.27 2.68 6.98
N GLU A 7 6.33 3.81 7.67
CA GLU A 7 5.46 4.08 8.82
C GLU A 7 3.99 4.22 8.40
N VAL A 8 3.70 4.82 7.24
CA VAL A 8 2.34 4.89 6.71
C VAL A 8 1.78 3.50 6.40
N LEU A 9 2.54 2.65 5.71
CA LEU A 9 2.14 1.26 5.43
C LEU A 9 1.81 0.53 6.74
N LYS A 10 2.70 0.66 7.73
CA LYS A 10 2.55 0.03 9.05
C LYS A 10 1.27 0.47 9.76
N VAL A 11 1.01 1.78 9.82
CA VAL A 11 -0.15 2.35 10.51
C VAL A 11 -1.45 1.99 9.82
N GLU A 12 -1.52 2.12 8.50
CA GLU A 12 -2.75 1.91 7.75
C GLU A 12 -3.13 0.43 7.68
N LEU A 13 -2.17 -0.49 7.48
CA LEU A 13 -2.44 -1.93 7.59
C LEU A 13 -2.85 -2.34 9.00
N LYS A 14 -2.23 -1.75 10.04
CA LYS A 14 -2.65 -2.01 11.42
C LYS A 14 -4.09 -1.57 11.67
N LYS A 15 -4.52 -0.43 11.13
CA LYS A 15 -5.93 -0.03 11.21
C LYS A 15 -6.81 -1.05 10.51
N PHE A 16 -6.46 -1.48 9.30
CA PHE A 16 -7.24 -2.45 8.54
C PHE A 16 -7.43 -3.78 9.29
N TYR A 17 -6.35 -4.44 9.72
CA TYR A 17 -6.44 -5.75 10.38
C TYR A 17 -7.09 -5.70 11.77
N PHE A 18 -6.93 -4.59 12.48
CA PHE A 18 -7.43 -4.46 13.85
C PHE A 18 -8.76 -3.68 13.95
N LYS A 19 -9.33 -3.12 12.87
CA LYS A 19 -10.57 -2.30 12.89
C LYS A 19 -11.73 -2.98 13.59
N ASN A 20 -11.87 -4.28 13.36
CA ASN A 20 -12.97 -5.09 13.89
C ASN A 20 -12.61 -5.80 15.20
N PHE A 21 -11.38 -5.67 15.70
CA PHE A 21 -10.97 -6.27 16.98
C PHE A 21 -11.43 -5.42 18.16
N ARG A 22 -12.67 -5.63 18.60
CA ARG A 22 -13.15 -5.16 19.91
C ARG A 22 -12.83 -6.21 20.97
N ARG A 23 -12.16 -5.82 22.06
CA ARG A 23 -11.65 -6.74 23.10
C ARG A 23 -12.75 -7.56 23.81
N ARG A 24 -14.00 -7.12 23.76
CA ARG A 24 -15.14 -7.86 24.35
C ARG A 24 -15.55 -8.99 23.41
N GLY A 25 -15.44 -10.23 23.88
CA GLY A 25 -15.92 -11.42 23.17
C GLY A 25 -14.94 -12.08 22.20
N LYS A 26 -13.67 -11.64 22.13
CA LYS A 26 -12.64 -12.27 21.29
C LYS A 26 -11.57 -12.97 22.13
N SER A 27 -11.09 -14.11 21.66
CA SER A 27 -10.06 -14.90 22.33
C SER A 27 -8.65 -14.34 22.09
N LEU A 28 -7.69 -14.66 22.98
CA LEU A 28 -6.27 -14.35 22.78
C LEU A 28 -5.73 -14.98 21.50
N LYS A 29 -6.15 -16.22 21.19
CA LYS A 29 -5.79 -16.91 19.94
C LYS A 29 -6.21 -16.14 18.70
N THR A 30 -7.40 -15.53 18.71
CA THR A 30 -7.88 -14.68 17.60
C THR A 30 -6.99 -13.44 17.43
N LEU A 31 -6.51 -12.86 18.53
CA LEU A 31 -5.60 -11.71 18.47
C LEU A 31 -4.23 -12.10 17.91
N GLU A 32 -3.70 -13.28 18.28
CA GLU A 32 -2.45 -13.81 17.75
C GLU A 32 -2.53 -14.04 16.24
N LEU A 33 -3.60 -14.69 15.75
CA LEU A 33 -3.81 -14.89 14.32
C LEU A 33 -3.90 -13.56 13.55
N ILE A 34 -4.59 -12.55 14.07
CA ILE A 34 -4.67 -11.24 13.43
C ILE A 34 -3.28 -10.57 13.37
N LYS A 35 -2.45 -10.73 14.40
CA LYS A 35 -1.07 -10.21 14.40
C LYS A 35 -0.21 -10.92 13.37
N GLU A 36 -0.33 -12.23 13.24
CA GLU A 36 0.38 -13.01 12.22
C GLU A 36 -0.01 -12.54 10.81
N CYS A 37 -1.31 -12.48 10.50
CA CYS A 37 -1.80 -11.96 9.22
C CYS A 37 -1.30 -10.53 8.93
N TYR A 38 -1.33 -9.65 9.93
CA TYR A 38 -0.83 -8.28 9.79
C TYR A 38 0.67 -8.24 9.45
N ASN A 39 1.49 -9.04 10.14
CA ASN A 39 2.93 -9.06 9.92
C ASN A 39 3.25 -9.60 8.52
N ASP A 40 2.62 -10.72 8.12
CA ASP A 40 2.79 -11.31 6.80
C ASP A 40 2.42 -10.31 5.68
N GLN A 41 1.29 -9.61 5.84
CA GLN A 41 0.87 -8.61 4.87
C GLN A 41 1.79 -7.40 4.84
N PHE A 42 2.32 -6.96 5.99
CA PHE A 42 3.25 -5.85 6.05
C PHE A 42 4.56 -6.18 5.34
N ASP A 43 5.13 -7.37 5.56
CA ASP A 43 6.34 -7.83 4.88
C ASP A 43 6.12 -7.97 3.37
N PHE A 44 4.97 -8.49 2.95
CA PHE A 44 4.55 -8.53 1.55
C PHE A 44 4.48 -7.12 0.94
N TYR A 45 3.88 -6.14 1.63
CA TYR A 45 3.79 -4.75 1.15
C TYR A 45 5.16 -4.11 1.00
N LEU A 46 6.07 -4.32 1.95
CA LEU A 46 7.43 -3.81 1.85
C LEU A 46 8.15 -4.38 0.62
N SER A 47 8.01 -5.67 0.35
CA SER A 47 8.58 -6.31 -0.83
C SER A 47 8.00 -5.75 -2.13
N GLU A 48 6.68 -5.70 -2.25
CA GLU A 48 5.99 -5.25 -3.45
C GLU A 48 6.25 -3.76 -3.75
N VAL A 49 6.16 -2.89 -2.74
CA VAL A 49 6.42 -1.45 -2.94
C VAL A 49 7.86 -1.20 -3.36
N ASN A 50 8.83 -1.89 -2.74
CA ASN A 50 10.23 -1.81 -3.17
C ASN A 50 10.41 -2.27 -4.62
N ASN A 51 9.73 -3.34 -5.05
CA ASN A 51 9.76 -3.83 -6.41
C ASN A 51 9.18 -2.80 -7.40
N ILE A 52 8.06 -2.15 -7.05
CA ILE A 52 7.45 -1.08 -7.85
C ILE A 52 8.44 0.09 -8.01
N ILE A 53 8.99 0.58 -6.91
CA ILE A 53 9.96 1.69 -6.91
C ILE A 53 11.15 1.33 -7.80
N LYS A 54 11.76 0.16 -7.60
CA LYS A 54 12.92 -0.27 -8.39
C LYS A 54 12.60 -0.38 -9.88
N LYS A 55 11.52 -1.06 -10.25
CA LYS A 55 11.11 -1.21 -11.66
C LYS A 55 10.82 0.14 -12.31
N SER A 56 10.24 1.07 -11.56
CA SER A 56 9.92 2.40 -12.08
C SER A 56 11.17 3.25 -12.33
N ILE A 57 12.24 3.06 -11.55
CA ILE A 57 13.57 3.66 -11.79
C ILE A 57 14.20 3.05 -13.04
N ASP A 58 14.17 1.72 -13.15
CA ASP A 58 14.88 0.97 -14.18
C ASP A 58 14.27 1.16 -15.57
N SER A 59 12.93 1.10 -15.69
CA SER A 59 12.26 1.15 -17.01
C SER A 59 11.78 2.55 -17.40
N LYS A 60 11.36 3.37 -16.42
CA LYS A 60 10.55 4.59 -16.63
C LYS A 60 9.35 4.40 -17.58
N ASP A 61 8.91 3.15 -17.75
CA ASP A 61 7.79 2.80 -18.62
C ASP A 61 6.47 3.05 -17.88
N GLU A 62 5.76 4.08 -18.31
CA GLU A 62 4.46 4.48 -17.77
C GLU A 62 3.45 3.34 -17.73
N LYS A 63 3.34 2.55 -18.81
CA LYS A 63 2.36 1.46 -18.89
C LYS A 63 2.68 0.37 -17.88
N LEU A 64 3.97 0.07 -17.70
CA LEU A 64 4.43 -0.90 -16.71
C LEU A 64 4.13 -0.41 -15.30
N VAL A 65 4.50 0.83 -14.97
CA VAL A 65 4.30 1.41 -13.63
C VAL A 65 2.81 1.47 -13.29
N MET A 66 1.97 1.93 -14.22
CA MET A 66 0.52 1.97 -14.02
C MET A 66 -0.04 0.57 -13.79
N LYS A 67 0.37 -0.43 -14.57
CA LYS A 67 -0.07 -1.82 -14.38
C LYS A 67 0.30 -2.33 -12.98
N LEU A 68 1.55 -2.10 -12.54
CA LEU A 68 2.00 -2.51 -11.22
C LEU A 68 1.20 -1.84 -10.09
N LEU A 69 0.87 -0.54 -10.22
CA LEU A 69 0.05 0.17 -9.25
C LEU A 69 -1.40 -0.35 -9.23
N TYR A 70 -1.97 -0.68 -10.39
CA TYR A 70 -3.31 -1.30 -10.47
C TYR A 70 -3.35 -2.69 -9.86
N ASP A 71 -2.30 -3.49 -10.05
CA ASP A 71 -2.22 -4.81 -9.45
C ASP A 71 -2.02 -4.70 -7.93
N PHE A 72 -1.16 -3.77 -7.47
CA PHE A 72 -0.98 -3.47 -6.05
C PHE A 72 -2.28 -3.01 -5.36
N LYS A 73 -3.09 -2.18 -6.04
CA LYS A 73 -4.38 -1.69 -5.54
C LYS A 73 -5.32 -2.82 -5.09
N LYS A 74 -5.23 -4.00 -5.72
CA LYS A 74 -6.11 -5.16 -5.44
C LYS A 74 -5.73 -5.89 -4.15
N ASN A 75 -4.58 -5.56 -3.55
CA ASN A 75 -4.11 -6.22 -2.34
C ASN A 75 -4.98 -5.86 -1.13
N GLU A 76 -5.23 -6.86 -0.28
CA GLU A 76 -6.00 -6.71 0.95
C GLU A 76 -5.38 -5.63 1.86
N GLY A 77 -6.21 -4.68 2.31
CA GLY A 77 -5.77 -3.58 3.15
C GLY A 77 -5.14 -2.40 2.41
N CYS A 78 -5.02 -2.46 1.07
CA CYS A 78 -4.67 -1.28 0.28
C CYS A 78 -5.80 -0.26 0.35
N ASN A 79 -5.45 0.99 0.62
CA ASN A 79 -6.41 2.09 0.69
C ASN A 79 -5.88 3.34 0.00
N LYS A 80 -6.74 4.35 -0.13
CA LYS A 80 -6.41 5.62 -0.79
C LYS A 80 -5.15 6.27 -0.22
N LYS A 81 -4.96 6.22 1.09
CA LYS A 81 -3.82 6.85 1.76
C LYS A 81 -2.52 6.12 1.44
N ILE A 82 -2.51 4.79 1.51
CA ILE A 82 -1.35 3.99 1.07
C ILE A 82 -0.99 4.32 -0.37
N MET A 83 -1.98 4.30 -1.28
CA MET A 83 -1.76 4.60 -2.70
C MET A 83 -1.19 6.00 -2.93
N SER A 84 -1.73 7.02 -2.24
CA SER A 84 -1.21 8.39 -2.32
C SER A 84 0.24 8.50 -1.90
N PHE A 85 0.65 7.81 -0.82
CA PHE A 85 2.04 7.87 -0.36
C PHE A 85 3.00 7.15 -1.30
N ILE A 86 2.59 6.02 -1.88
CA ILE A 86 3.40 5.33 -2.92
C ILE A 86 3.57 6.24 -4.13
N ILE A 87 2.49 6.85 -4.62
CA ILE A 87 2.55 7.76 -5.78
C ILE A 87 3.46 8.96 -5.47
N ASN A 88 3.33 9.58 -4.30
CA ASN A 88 4.19 10.69 -3.91
C ASN A 88 5.67 10.30 -3.90
N GLU A 89 6.00 9.12 -3.36
CA GLU A 89 7.38 8.60 -3.40
C GLU A 89 7.87 8.44 -4.85
N LEU A 90 7.05 7.86 -5.73
CA LEU A 90 7.39 7.68 -7.14
C LEU A 90 7.54 9.00 -7.91
N VAL A 91 6.71 10.00 -7.63
CA VAL A 91 6.81 11.33 -8.24
C VAL A 91 8.08 12.04 -7.79
N VAL A 92 8.37 12.03 -6.47
CA VAL A 92 9.51 12.76 -5.89
C VAL A 92 10.84 12.07 -6.20
N GLU A 93 10.96 10.78 -5.91
CA GLU A 93 12.21 10.03 -6.05
C GLU A 93 12.52 9.71 -7.52
N ASN A 94 11.49 9.36 -8.30
CA ASN A 94 11.68 8.83 -9.65
C ASN A 94 11.30 9.81 -10.76
N LYS A 95 10.85 11.03 -10.40
CA LYS A 95 10.49 12.11 -11.33
C LYS A 95 9.44 11.67 -12.36
N LEU A 96 8.47 10.87 -11.92
CA LEU A 96 7.42 10.33 -12.78
C LEU A 96 6.22 11.28 -12.84
N GLU A 97 6.39 12.40 -13.55
CA GLU A 97 5.39 13.49 -13.68
C GLU A 97 4.04 12.99 -14.25
N PHE A 98 4.02 11.88 -15.00
CA PHE A 98 2.76 11.29 -15.51
C PHE A 98 1.84 10.75 -14.39
N LEU A 99 2.37 10.52 -13.20
CA LEU A 99 1.59 10.13 -12.00
C LEU A 99 0.97 11.35 -11.28
N GLU A 100 1.16 12.57 -11.77
CA GLU A 100 0.47 13.74 -11.23
C GLU A 100 -1.03 13.72 -11.61
N ILE A 101 -1.88 14.17 -10.68
CA ILE A 101 -3.32 14.33 -10.90
C ILE A 101 -3.50 15.39 -12.01
N PRO A 102 -4.29 15.13 -13.07
CA PRO A 102 -5.52 14.31 -13.08
C PRO A 102 -5.41 12.92 -13.72
N ASN A 103 -4.22 12.46 -14.13
CA ASN A 103 -4.09 11.31 -15.04
C ASN A 103 -4.35 9.94 -14.39
N ASN A 104 -4.54 9.87 -13.06
CA ASN A 104 -4.59 8.63 -12.29
C ASN A 104 -5.76 8.54 -11.29
N HIS A 105 -6.87 9.21 -11.56
CA HIS A 105 -8.07 9.21 -10.70
C HIS A 105 -8.54 7.81 -10.27
N SER A 106 -8.49 6.85 -11.20
CA SER A 106 -8.86 5.44 -10.98
C SER A 106 -8.00 4.71 -9.94
N LEU A 107 -6.76 5.14 -9.69
CA LEU A 107 -5.93 4.58 -8.61
C LEU A 107 -6.47 4.95 -7.22
N PHE A 108 -7.32 5.98 -7.13
CA PHE A 108 -7.89 6.49 -5.88
C PHE A 108 -9.35 6.11 -5.63
N GLU A 109 -9.97 5.39 -6.56
CA GLU A 109 -11.32 4.83 -6.40
C GLU A 109 -11.25 3.52 -5.63
N PHE A 110 -11.51 3.56 -4.32
CA PHE A 110 -11.63 2.37 -3.48
C PHE A 110 -13.11 2.16 -3.16
N GLU A 111 -13.57 0.91 -3.17
CA GLU A 111 -14.89 0.59 -2.63
C GLU A 111 -14.93 1.02 -1.16
N GLU A 112 -15.98 1.73 -0.75
CA GLU A 112 -16.18 2.05 0.66
C GLU A 112 -16.50 0.76 1.42
N GLU A 113 -15.61 0.35 2.32
CA GLU A 113 -15.82 -0.77 3.25
C GLU A 113 -16.70 -0.40 4.45
#